data_AF-A0A9C7PUI8-F1
#
_entry.id   AF-A0A9C7PUI8-F1
#
_cell.length_a   1.000
_cell.length_b   1.000
_cell.length_c   1.000
_cell.angle_alpha   90.00
_cell.angle_beta   90.00
_cell.angle_gamma   90.00
#
_symmetry.space_group_name_H-M   'P 1'
#
loop_
_entity.id
_entity.type
_entity.pdbx_description
1 polymer ?
#
loop_
_entity_poly.entity_id
_entity_poly.type
_entity_poly.pdbx_seq_one_letter_code
_entity_poly.pdbx_strand_id
1 'polypeptide(L)'
;MCVMASHKRRVLPRRGKKEQLSEPGNTTTNQKKRIEKRRRKLFSTLFTEKRIQRRNWAIAVWDVDRREAIVKVPKGKIFQTVGYFEASKQYLDPLEVLFLVDIGVLELQVNGIRASVQFAYQLAVEAGIDWNSFLVYAHLRRLGFVVRKSHCEQLVCSVSFSVWKPGTWKRHDVRNPLFYCIVCSFLDRPLIWEQVQMVCEYLSPVAVRIATVERSAVTFFDCCDGSSTSKVEISSINAMC
;
A
#
# COMPACT_ATOMS: atom_id res chain seq x y z
N MET A 1 14.19 0.96 65.66
CA MET A 1 12.96 0.19 65.36
C MET A 1 12.19 0.91 64.25
N CYS A 2 11.96 0.19 63.14
CA CYS A 2 11.09 0.45 61.97
C CYS A 2 10.53 1.85 61.69
N VAL A 3 10.99 2.48 60.59
CA VAL A 3 10.22 3.51 59.86
C VAL A 3 9.30 2.81 58.87
N MET A 4 7.99 2.86 59.09
CA MET A 4 7.00 2.21 58.22
C MET A 4 6.90 2.92 56.87
N ALA A 5 7.18 2.18 55.79
CA ALA A 5 6.95 2.64 54.42
C ALA A 5 5.45 2.63 54.09
N SER A 6 4.88 3.82 53.88
CA SER A 6 3.49 4.02 53.44
C SER A 6 3.27 3.39 52.05
N HIS A 7 2.59 2.25 52.02
CA HIS A 7 2.20 1.58 50.79
C HIS A 7 1.01 2.31 50.15
N LYS A 8 1.29 3.10 49.11
CA LYS A 8 0.26 3.76 48.31
C LYS A 8 -0.53 2.70 47.55
N ARG A 9 -1.75 2.38 48.01
CA ARG A 9 -2.67 1.46 47.30
C ARG A 9 -2.82 1.94 45.85
N ARG A 10 -2.41 1.12 44.88
CA ARG A 10 -2.64 1.37 43.46
C ARG A 10 -4.12 1.11 43.16
N VAL A 11 -4.97 2.09 43.43
CA VAL A 11 -6.35 2.10 42.97
C VAL A 11 -6.32 2.42 41.48
N LEU A 12 -6.80 1.50 40.65
CA LEU A 12 -7.02 1.77 39.24
C LEU A 12 -7.99 2.96 39.14
N PRO A 13 -7.62 4.06 38.46
CA PRO A 13 -8.49 5.22 38.36
C PRO A 13 -9.78 4.81 37.65
N ARG A 14 -10.93 5.07 38.29
CA ARG A 14 -12.27 4.64 37.81
C ARG A 14 -12.61 5.17 36.41
N ARG A 15 -11.96 6.25 35.96
CA ARG A 15 -12.10 6.87 34.62
C ARG A 15 -10.78 7.49 34.18
N GLY A 16 -10.51 7.50 32.88
CA GLY A 16 -9.28 8.05 32.32
C GLY A 16 -9.19 9.58 32.46
N LYS A 17 -7.95 10.12 32.53
CA LYS A 17 -7.65 11.58 32.52
C LYS A 17 -8.33 12.37 31.40
N LYS A 18 -8.82 11.69 30.36
CA LYS A 18 -9.50 12.28 29.20
C LYS A 18 -10.96 12.67 29.50
N GLU A 19 -11.63 11.99 30.43
CA GLU A 19 -13.07 12.19 30.72
C GLU A 19 -13.33 13.24 31.81
N GLN A 20 -12.35 13.53 32.66
CA GLN A 20 -12.42 14.66 33.61
C GLN A 20 -12.44 16.05 32.93
N LEU A 21 -12.41 16.08 31.59
CA LEU A 21 -12.38 17.29 30.76
C LEU A 21 -13.75 17.62 30.14
N SER A 22 -14.78 16.80 30.40
CA SER A 22 -16.05 16.84 29.64
C SER A 22 -17.22 17.49 30.38
N GLU A 23 -17.03 18.04 31.59
CA GLU A 23 -18.12 18.76 32.27
C GLU A 23 -18.15 20.24 31.82
N PRO A 24 -19.28 20.74 31.31
CA PRO A 24 -19.40 22.12 30.87
C PRO A 24 -19.43 23.04 32.10
N GLY A 25 -18.26 23.54 32.52
CA GLY A 25 -18.15 24.57 33.56
C GLY A 25 -16.84 24.59 34.36
N ASN A 26 -16.08 23.51 34.40
CA ASN A 26 -14.89 23.38 35.25
C ASN A 26 -13.55 23.45 34.49
N THR A 27 -13.55 24.01 33.27
CA THR A 27 -12.30 24.17 32.52
C THR A 27 -11.42 25.26 33.13
N THR A 28 -10.45 24.86 33.96
CA THR A 28 -9.48 25.77 34.59
C THR A 28 -8.74 26.59 33.52
N THR A 29 -8.33 27.82 33.84
CA THR A 29 -7.55 28.71 32.96
C THR A 29 -6.32 28.01 32.35
N ASN A 30 -5.67 27.14 33.12
CA ASN A 30 -4.53 26.33 32.67
C ASN A 30 -4.92 25.25 31.65
N GLN A 31 -6.12 24.66 31.76
CA GLN A 31 -6.62 23.70 30.78
C GLN A 31 -6.98 24.41 29.46
N LYS A 32 -7.64 25.57 29.52
CA LYS A 32 -7.90 26.41 28.33
C LYS A 32 -6.59 26.77 27.61
N LYS A 33 -5.57 27.20 28.35
CA LYS A 33 -4.22 27.48 27.79
C LYS A 33 -3.57 26.24 27.14
N ARG A 34 -3.73 25.05 27.73
CA ARG A 34 -3.19 23.80 27.17
C ARG A 34 -3.89 23.38 25.89
N ILE A 35 -5.23 23.49 25.85
CA ILE A 35 -6.04 23.23 24.66
C ILE A 35 -5.64 24.19 23.57
N GLU A 36 -5.56 25.48 23.88
CA GLU A 36 -5.17 26.53 22.94
C GLU A 36 -3.76 26.32 22.40
N LYS A 37 -2.79 25.95 23.24
CA LYS A 37 -1.43 25.60 22.80
C LYS A 37 -1.43 24.39 21.84
N ARG A 38 -2.22 23.35 22.15
CA ARG A 38 -2.35 22.16 21.28
C ARG A 38 -3.03 22.52 19.96
N ARG A 39 -4.07 23.36 20.00
CA ARG A 39 -4.82 23.82 18.85
C ARG A 39 -3.96 24.66 17.92
N ARG A 40 -3.19 25.62 18.47
CA ARG A 40 -2.18 26.38 17.71
C ARG A 40 -1.11 25.49 17.09
N LYS A 41 -0.60 24.50 17.84
CA LYS A 41 0.39 23.55 17.31
C LYS A 41 -0.21 22.68 16.19
N LEU A 42 -1.46 22.24 16.34
CA LEU A 42 -2.16 21.48 15.30
C LEU A 42 -2.33 22.34 14.04
N PHE A 43 -2.92 23.53 14.18
CA PHE A 43 -3.12 24.44 13.07
C PHE A 43 -1.80 24.86 12.42
N SER A 44 -0.76 25.18 13.20
CA SER A 44 0.55 25.47 12.64
C SER A 44 1.07 24.29 11.83
N THR A 45 0.90 23.05 12.29
CA THR A 45 1.35 21.86 11.57
C THR A 45 0.51 21.55 10.33
N LEU A 46 -0.78 21.86 10.33
CA LEU A 46 -1.69 21.67 9.19
C LEU A 46 -1.48 22.72 8.11
N PHE A 47 -1.27 23.98 8.50
CA PHE A 47 -1.09 25.11 7.59
C PHE A 47 0.36 25.37 7.19
N THR A 48 1.33 24.74 7.87
CA THR A 48 2.69 24.69 7.36
C THR A 48 2.69 23.82 6.12
N GLU A 49 3.16 24.38 5.00
CA GLU A 49 3.38 23.62 3.78
C GLU A 49 4.28 22.43 4.13
N LYS A 50 3.71 21.22 4.12
CA LYS A 50 4.46 19.98 4.31
C LYS A 50 5.30 19.74 3.06
N ARG A 51 6.37 20.50 2.91
CA ARG A 51 7.40 20.20 1.91
C ARG A 51 8.07 18.92 2.36
N ILE A 52 7.78 17.82 1.66
CA ILE A 52 8.60 16.61 1.74
C ILE A 52 10.04 17.08 1.50
N GLN A 53 10.94 16.84 2.47
CA GLN A 53 12.33 17.26 2.32
C GLN A 53 12.90 16.56 1.08
N ARG A 54 13.14 17.33 0.01
CA ARG A 54 13.62 16.87 -1.31
C ARG A 54 14.89 15.99 -1.24
N ARG A 55 15.61 16.03 -0.12
CA ARG A 55 16.82 15.25 0.15
C ARG A 55 16.60 13.72 0.20
N ASN A 56 15.35 13.26 0.28
CA ASN A 56 15.02 11.84 0.43
C ASN A 56 14.36 11.19 -0.80
N TRP A 57 14.21 11.89 -1.91
CA TRP A 57 13.62 11.31 -3.11
C TRP A 57 14.57 10.37 -3.83
N ALA A 58 14.04 9.24 -4.28
CA ALA A 58 14.71 8.46 -5.29
C ALA A 58 14.61 9.17 -6.64
N ILE A 59 15.56 8.92 -7.53
CA ILE A 59 15.56 9.48 -8.88
C ILE A 59 15.56 8.33 -9.87
N ALA A 60 14.63 8.37 -10.82
CA ALA A 60 14.61 7.46 -11.97
C ALA A 60 14.43 8.23 -13.27
N VAL A 61 14.98 7.69 -14.35
CA VAL A 61 14.87 8.25 -15.69
C VAL A 61 13.98 7.34 -16.52
N TRP A 62 12.93 7.91 -17.11
CA TRP A 62 12.04 7.22 -18.03
C TRP A 62 12.73 6.95 -19.36
N ASP A 63 12.63 5.72 -19.82
CA ASP A 63 13.05 5.25 -21.14
C ASP A 63 11.80 5.12 -22.00
N VAL A 64 11.70 5.95 -23.04
CA VAL A 64 10.52 6.00 -23.92
C VAL A 64 10.39 4.74 -24.76
N ASP A 65 11.52 4.16 -25.18
CA ASP A 65 11.55 3.00 -26.06
C ASP A 65 11.16 1.73 -25.30
N ARG A 66 11.69 1.58 -24.07
CA ARG A 66 11.34 0.44 -23.20
C ARG A 66 10.02 0.62 -22.47
N ARG A 67 9.51 1.85 -22.37
CA ARG A 67 8.38 2.23 -21.50
C ARG A 67 8.62 1.82 -20.05
N GLU A 68 9.82 2.03 -19.55
CA GLU A 68 10.24 1.68 -18.20
C GLU A 68 11.07 2.81 -17.59
N ALA A 69 11.22 2.83 -16.27
CA ALA A 69 12.14 3.76 -15.63
C ALA A 69 13.38 3.07 -15.07
N ILE A 70 14.54 3.66 -15.33
CA ILE A 70 15.82 3.22 -14.78
C ILE A 70 16.11 4.02 -13.51
N VAL A 71 16.20 3.33 -12.37
CA VAL A 71 16.57 3.97 -11.10
C VAL A 71 18.03 4.40 -11.14
N LYS A 72 18.28 5.70 -11.00
CA LYS A 72 19.62 6.29 -10.92
C LYS A 72 20.09 6.40 -9.48
N VAL A 73 19.19 6.81 -8.60
CA VAL A 73 19.50 7.00 -7.17
C VAL A 73 18.39 6.32 -6.36
N PRO A 74 18.60 5.08 -5.89
CA PRO A 74 17.63 4.43 -5.01
C PRO A 74 17.65 5.09 -3.62
N LYS A 75 16.47 5.38 -3.06
CA LYS A 75 16.31 5.93 -1.70
C LYS A 75 15.18 5.24 -0.96
N GLY A 76 15.46 4.79 0.26
CA GLY A 76 14.49 4.12 1.11
C GLY A 76 14.37 2.61 0.85
N LYS A 77 13.69 1.91 1.75
CA LYS A 77 13.58 0.43 1.74
C LYS A 77 12.65 -0.09 0.63
N ILE A 78 11.77 0.75 0.09
CA ILE A 78 10.77 0.34 -0.91
C ILE A 78 11.43 -0.26 -2.17
N PHE A 79 12.60 0.24 -2.56
CA PHE A 79 13.41 -0.22 -3.71
C PHE A 79 13.98 -1.63 -3.55
N GLN A 80 13.96 -2.19 -2.34
CA GLN A 80 14.26 -3.59 -2.15
C GLN A 80 13.18 -4.47 -2.80
N THR A 81 11.93 -4.00 -2.82
CA THR A 81 10.73 -4.80 -3.19
C THR A 81 10.09 -4.43 -4.52
N VAL A 82 10.43 -3.28 -5.12
CA VAL A 82 9.98 -2.87 -6.46
C VAL A 82 11.03 -3.14 -7.52
N GLY A 83 10.59 -3.26 -8.77
CA GLY A 83 11.45 -3.36 -9.92
C GLY A 83 12.13 -4.70 -10.08
N TYR A 84 12.86 -4.83 -11.16
CA TYR A 84 13.78 -5.94 -11.40
C TYR A 84 15.18 -5.41 -11.68
N PHE A 85 16.17 -6.30 -11.65
CA PHE A 85 17.54 -5.95 -12.00
C PHE A 85 17.91 -6.61 -13.31
N GLU A 86 18.49 -5.82 -14.21
CA GLU A 86 19.04 -6.26 -15.48
C GLU A 86 20.35 -5.49 -15.71
N ALA A 87 21.43 -6.18 -16.08
CA ALA A 87 22.75 -5.58 -16.29
C ALA A 87 23.19 -4.60 -15.16
N SER A 88 23.01 -5.01 -13.91
CA SER A 88 23.32 -4.23 -12.69
C SER A 88 22.55 -2.91 -12.52
N LYS A 89 21.51 -2.67 -13.32
CA LYS A 89 20.61 -1.51 -13.21
C LYS A 89 19.23 -1.99 -12.73
N GLN A 90 18.58 -1.15 -11.93
CA GLN A 90 17.22 -1.43 -11.46
C GLN A 90 16.22 -0.75 -12.40
N TYR A 91 15.33 -1.56 -12.95
CA TYR A 91 14.24 -1.14 -13.83
C TYR A 91 12.91 -1.20 -13.08
N LEU A 92 12.04 -0.24 -13.35
CA LEU A 92 10.69 -0.14 -12.81
C LEU A 92 9.69 -0.21 -13.94
N ASP A 93 8.69 -1.06 -13.76
CA ASP A 93 7.52 -1.11 -14.63
C ASP A 93 6.73 0.21 -14.57
N PRO A 94 6.01 0.59 -15.64
CA PRO A 94 5.11 1.76 -15.63
C PRO A 94 4.21 1.86 -14.40
N LEU A 95 3.66 0.71 -13.97
CA LEU A 95 2.74 0.58 -12.85
C LEU A 95 3.44 0.82 -11.50
N GLU A 96 4.70 0.39 -11.37
CA GLU A 96 5.51 0.66 -10.19
C GLU A 96 5.96 2.13 -10.14
N VAL A 97 6.35 2.69 -11.28
CA VAL A 97 6.72 4.10 -11.43
C VAL A 97 5.58 5.01 -11.00
N LEU A 98 4.40 4.80 -11.58
CA LEU A 98 3.21 5.61 -11.27
C LEU A 98 2.91 5.60 -9.77
N PHE A 99 2.93 4.42 -9.15
CA PHE A 99 2.69 4.30 -7.71
C PHE A 99 3.69 5.08 -6.87
N LEU A 100 4.99 4.98 -7.20
CA LEU A 100 6.04 5.66 -6.44
C LEU A 100 6.00 7.19 -6.59
N VAL A 101 5.61 7.68 -7.77
CA VAL A 101 5.35 9.10 -8.02
C VAL A 101 4.11 9.56 -7.25
N ASP A 102 3.03 8.79 -7.28
CA ASP A 102 1.75 9.09 -6.60
C ASP A 102 1.91 9.26 -5.09
N ILE A 103 2.73 8.41 -4.45
CA ILE A 103 3.03 8.52 -3.01
C ILE A 103 4.15 9.53 -2.68
N GLY A 104 4.74 10.20 -3.68
CA GLY A 104 5.75 11.24 -3.51
C GLY A 104 7.13 10.74 -3.05
N VAL A 105 7.50 9.50 -3.41
CA VAL A 105 8.80 8.89 -3.05
C VAL A 105 9.81 8.92 -4.20
N LEU A 106 9.31 8.99 -5.45
CA LEU A 106 10.13 9.00 -6.66
C LEU A 106 10.01 10.32 -7.42
N GLU A 107 11.16 10.91 -7.74
CA GLU A 107 11.30 11.94 -8.77
C GLU A 107 11.58 11.26 -10.11
N LEU A 108 10.60 11.30 -11.02
CA LEU A 108 10.73 10.78 -12.37
C LEU A 108 11.29 11.88 -13.30
N GLN A 109 12.28 11.54 -14.11
CA GLN A 109 12.86 12.42 -15.13
C GLN A 109 12.62 11.87 -16.53
N VAL A 110 12.18 12.72 -17.44
CA VAL A 110 11.94 12.41 -18.86
C VAL A 110 12.76 13.41 -19.68
N ASN A 111 13.67 12.94 -20.51
CA ASN A 111 14.57 13.79 -21.30
C ASN A 111 15.33 14.85 -20.45
N GLY A 112 15.73 14.47 -19.23
CA GLY A 112 16.43 15.35 -18.29
C GLY A 112 15.53 16.34 -17.52
N ILE A 113 14.22 16.34 -17.77
CA ILE A 113 13.25 17.23 -17.12
C ILE A 113 12.43 16.44 -16.10
N ARG A 114 12.16 17.04 -14.94
CA ARG A 114 11.28 16.45 -13.92
C ARG A 114 9.84 16.34 -14.44
N ALA A 115 9.30 15.14 -14.41
CA ALA A 115 7.89 14.91 -14.72
C ALA A 115 7.00 15.44 -13.58
N SER A 116 5.89 16.08 -13.94
CA SER A 116 4.80 16.32 -12.99
C SER A 116 4.07 15.01 -12.68
N VAL A 117 3.27 14.99 -11.61
CA VAL A 117 2.41 13.84 -11.30
C VAL A 117 1.47 13.57 -12.47
N GLN A 118 0.84 14.60 -13.02
CA GLN A 118 -0.06 14.47 -14.17
C GLN A 118 0.63 13.86 -15.39
N PHE A 119 1.88 14.25 -15.65
CA PHE A 119 2.64 13.70 -16.78
C PHE A 119 3.00 12.23 -16.55
N ALA A 120 3.32 11.83 -15.31
CA ALA A 120 3.52 10.42 -14.98
C ALA A 120 2.25 9.57 -15.20
N TYR A 121 1.07 10.12 -14.91
CA TYR A 121 -0.21 9.48 -15.24
C TYR A 121 -0.41 9.34 -16.75
N GLN A 122 -0.05 10.36 -17.53
CA GLN A 122 -0.11 10.29 -19.00
C GLN A 122 0.80 9.18 -19.53
N LEU A 123 2.07 9.11 -19.07
CA LEU A 123 3.00 8.06 -19.47
C LEU A 123 2.48 6.65 -19.12
N ALA A 124 1.82 6.51 -17.98
CA ALA A 124 1.18 5.27 -17.59
C ALA A 124 0.04 4.84 -18.54
N VAL A 125 -0.77 5.80 -19.01
CA VAL A 125 -1.82 5.53 -20.02
C VAL A 125 -1.19 5.15 -21.35
N GLU A 126 -0.16 5.87 -21.80
CA GLU A 126 0.56 5.56 -23.05
C GLU A 126 1.25 4.19 -23.00
N ALA A 127 1.72 3.79 -21.82
CA ALA A 127 2.28 2.47 -21.57
C ALA A 127 1.24 1.34 -21.55
N GLY A 128 -0.05 1.65 -21.59
CA GLY A 128 -1.14 0.66 -21.65
C GLY A 128 -1.47 0.01 -20.30
N ILE A 129 -1.26 0.71 -19.19
CA ILE A 129 -1.60 0.17 -17.87
C ILE A 129 -3.12 0.05 -17.71
N ASP A 130 -3.59 -1.13 -17.32
CA ASP A 130 -4.96 -1.32 -16.86
C ASP A 130 -5.20 -0.60 -15.51
N TRP A 131 -6.22 0.24 -15.46
CA TRP A 131 -6.48 1.10 -14.30
C TRP A 131 -6.91 0.30 -13.07
N ASN A 132 -7.69 -0.77 -13.26
CA ASN A 132 -8.09 -1.65 -12.16
C ASN A 132 -6.86 -2.32 -11.54
N SER A 133 -5.94 -2.77 -12.38
CA SER A 133 -4.65 -3.35 -11.97
C SER A 133 -3.83 -2.35 -11.16
N PHE A 134 -3.77 -1.07 -11.59
CA PHE A 134 -3.12 -0.03 -10.80
C PHE A 134 -3.77 0.19 -9.44
N LEU A 135 -5.11 0.27 -9.37
CA LEU A 135 -5.83 0.47 -8.12
C LEU A 135 -5.63 -0.69 -7.13
N VAL A 136 -5.71 -1.94 -7.62
CA VAL A 136 -5.44 -3.15 -6.82
C VAL A 136 -4.00 -3.16 -6.33
N TYR A 137 -3.04 -2.88 -7.23
CA TYR A 137 -1.62 -2.79 -6.86
C TYR A 137 -1.40 -1.72 -5.79
N ALA A 138 -1.89 -0.50 -6.01
CA ALA A 138 -1.72 0.61 -5.06
C ALA A 138 -2.35 0.28 -3.70
N HIS A 139 -3.52 -0.35 -3.68
CA HIS A 139 -4.18 -0.79 -2.45
C HIS A 139 -3.32 -1.78 -1.67
N LEU A 140 -2.87 -2.87 -2.30
CA LEU A 140 -2.01 -3.88 -1.68
C LEU A 140 -0.68 -3.29 -1.18
N ARG A 141 -0.07 -2.39 -1.95
CA ARG A 141 1.19 -1.74 -1.58
C ARG A 141 1.02 -0.80 -0.38
N ARG A 142 -0.09 -0.07 -0.27
CA ARG A 142 -0.39 0.78 0.90
C ARG A 142 -0.63 -0.05 2.16
N LEU A 143 -1.15 -1.27 2.04
CA LEU A 143 -1.23 -2.24 3.15
C LEU A 143 0.14 -2.84 3.55
N GLY A 144 1.19 -2.56 2.79
CA GLY A 144 2.56 -3.01 3.07
C GLY A 144 2.94 -4.34 2.43
N PHE A 145 2.06 -4.93 1.60
CA PHE A 145 2.41 -6.15 0.87
C PHE A 145 3.51 -5.89 -0.17
N VAL A 146 4.25 -6.94 -0.50
CA VAL A 146 5.09 -6.97 -1.68
C VAL A 146 4.25 -7.50 -2.82
N VAL A 147 4.21 -6.78 -3.93
CA VAL A 147 3.39 -7.12 -5.09
C VAL A 147 4.28 -7.07 -6.31
N ARG A 148 4.23 -8.11 -7.14
CA ARG A 148 4.94 -8.20 -8.42
C ARG A 148 3.95 -8.63 -9.48
N LYS A 149 4.17 -8.24 -10.74
CA LYS A 149 3.44 -8.82 -11.86
C LYS A 149 3.66 -10.33 -11.85
N SER A 150 2.60 -11.10 -12.11
CA SER A 150 2.74 -12.54 -12.25
C SER A 150 3.36 -12.86 -13.61
N HIS A 151 4.19 -13.90 -13.66
CA HIS A 151 4.76 -14.42 -14.90
C HIS A 151 4.06 -15.71 -15.36
N CYS A 152 2.81 -15.91 -14.91
CA CYS A 152 1.99 -17.04 -15.30
C CYS A 152 1.33 -16.74 -16.66
N GLU A 153 2.12 -16.75 -17.73
CA GLU A 153 1.70 -16.34 -19.08
C GLU A 153 0.94 -17.46 -19.84
N GLN A 154 0.99 -18.70 -19.35
CA GLN A 154 0.41 -19.88 -20.01
C GLN A 154 -0.96 -20.29 -19.47
N LEU A 155 -1.65 -19.40 -18.76
CA LEU A 155 -2.92 -19.71 -18.11
C LEU A 155 -4.13 -19.27 -18.93
N VAL A 156 -5.25 -19.96 -18.70
CA VAL A 156 -6.53 -19.71 -19.40
C VAL A 156 -7.12 -18.35 -19.06
N CYS A 157 -6.79 -17.80 -17.88
CA CYS A 157 -7.04 -16.41 -17.52
C CYS A 157 -5.78 -15.75 -16.96
N SER A 158 -5.66 -14.43 -17.17
CA SER A 158 -4.47 -13.68 -16.78
C SER A 158 -4.40 -13.47 -15.27
N VAL A 159 -3.41 -14.09 -14.64
CA VAL A 159 -3.07 -13.80 -13.25
C VAL A 159 -2.24 -12.52 -13.23
N SER A 160 -2.80 -11.43 -12.69
CA SER A 160 -2.19 -10.11 -12.74
C SER A 160 -1.00 -9.98 -11.79
N PHE A 161 -1.15 -10.47 -10.54
CA PHE A 161 -0.13 -10.25 -9.51
C PHE A 161 0.19 -11.48 -8.68
N SER A 162 1.45 -11.56 -8.25
CA SER A 162 1.93 -12.39 -7.15
C SER A 162 2.12 -11.52 -5.91
N VAL A 163 1.63 -11.96 -4.75
CA VAL A 163 1.61 -11.15 -3.53
C VAL A 163 2.31 -11.86 -2.38
N TRP A 164 3.17 -11.17 -1.64
CA TRP A 164 3.88 -11.70 -0.46
C TRP A 164 3.64 -10.86 0.78
N LYS A 165 3.76 -11.52 1.95
CA LYS A 165 3.68 -10.85 3.26
C LYS A 165 4.76 -9.77 3.41
N PRO A 166 4.46 -8.69 4.15
CA PRO A 166 5.47 -7.70 4.53
C PRO A 166 6.63 -8.37 5.27
N GLY A 167 7.88 -8.02 4.90
CA GLY A 167 9.09 -8.41 5.64
C GLY A 167 9.64 -9.83 5.39
N THR A 168 8.87 -10.73 4.77
CA THR A 168 9.34 -12.11 4.46
C THR A 168 10.01 -12.21 3.10
N TRP A 169 9.78 -11.25 2.22
CA TRP A 169 10.26 -11.31 0.84
C TRP A 169 11.73 -10.90 0.74
N LYS A 170 12.51 -11.71 0.02
CA LYS A 170 13.90 -11.43 -0.36
C LYS A 170 14.05 -11.69 -1.85
N ARG A 171 14.76 -10.82 -2.56
CA ARG A 171 14.91 -10.88 -4.03
C ARG A 171 15.67 -12.13 -4.51
N HIS A 172 16.59 -12.64 -3.70
CA HIS A 172 17.42 -13.82 -4.01
C HIS A 172 16.78 -15.16 -3.58
N ASP A 173 15.81 -15.12 -2.65
CA ASP A 173 15.10 -16.30 -2.13
C ASP A 173 13.60 -16.02 -2.21
N VAL A 174 13.09 -15.96 -3.44
CA VAL A 174 11.65 -15.74 -3.67
C VAL A 174 10.92 -17.03 -3.33
N ARG A 175 10.41 -17.11 -2.09
CA ARG A 175 9.47 -18.16 -1.68
C ARG A 175 8.16 -18.03 -2.46
N ASN A 176 7.35 -19.08 -2.41
CA ASN A 176 5.99 -19.06 -2.96
C ASN A 176 5.23 -17.82 -2.48
N PRO A 177 4.46 -17.16 -3.36
CA PRO A 177 3.62 -16.05 -2.95
C PRO A 177 2.62 -16.50 -1.90
N LEU A 178 2.17 -15.54 -1.09
CA LEU A 178 1.08 -15.75 -0.15
C LEU A 178 -0.21 -16.11 -0.90
N PHE A 179 -0.46 -15.38 -1.99
CA PHE A 179 -1.55 -15.66 -2.92
C PHE A 179 -1.26 -15.05 -4.29
N TYR A 180 -1.90 -15.61 -5.30
CA TYR A 180 -2.00 -15.02 -6.64
C TYR A 180 -3.28 -14.19 -6.76
N CYS A 181 -3.22 -13.09 -7.49
CA CYS A 181 -4.33 -12.17 -7.66
C CYS A 181 -4.70 -12.03 -9.13
N ILE A 182 -5.94 -12.34 -9.45
CA ILE A 182 -6.59 -12.08 -10.74
C ILE A 182 -7.35 -10.77 -10.60
N VAL A 183 -7.06 -9.78 -11.44
CA VAL A 183 -7.80 -8.51 -11.45
C VAL A 183 -8.84 -8.56 -12.56
N CYS A 184 -10.11 -8.33 -12.23
CA CYS A 184 -11.15 -8.17 -13.23
C CYS A 184 -11.11 -6.74 -13.79
N SER A 185 -10.73 -6.58 -15.06
CA SER A 185 -11.00 -5.31 -15.74
C SER A 185 -12.46 -5.25 -16.17
N PHE A 186 -13.04 -4.05 -16.14
CA PHE A 186 -14.40 -3.82 -16.68
C PHE A 186 -14.47 -4.04 -18.19
N LEU A 187 -13.33 -3.83 -18.88
CA LEU A 187 -13.24 -3.96 -20.34
C LEU A 187 -12.93 -5.39 -20.79
N ASP A 188 -12.59 -6.28 -19.85
CA ASP A 188 -12.25 -7.65 -20.16
C ASP A 188 -13.49 -8.52 -20.36
N ARG A 189 -13.32 -9.63 -21.07
CA ARG A 189 -14.34 -10.67 -21.12
C ARG A 189 -14.65 -11.16 -19.71
N PRO A 190 -15.93 -11.44 -19.39
CA PRO A 190 -16.28 -11.96 -18.09
C PRO A 190 -15.52 -13.26 -17.83
N LEU A 191 -14.93 -13.37 -16.64
CA LEU A 191 -14.26 -14.59 -16.20
C LEU A 191 -15.27 -15.73 -16.11
N ILE A 192 -14.95 -16.82 -16.80
CA ILE A 192 -15.70 -18.07 -16.72
C ILE A 192 -15.19 -18.84 -15.50
N TRP A 193 -16.10 -19.32 -14.64
CA TRP A 193 -15.72 -19.93 -13.38
C TRP A 193 -14.87 -21.18 -13.56
N GLU A 194 -15.15 -21.98 -14.59
CA GLU A 194 -14.39 -23.17 -14.96
C GLU A 194 -12.92 -22.82 -15.26
N GLN A 195 -12.65 -21.68 -15.89
CA GLN A 195 -11.29 -21.22 -16.17
C GLN A 195 -10.56 -20.82 -14.89
N VAL A 196 -11.27 -20.19 -13.95
CA VAL A 196 -10.72 -19.83 -12.63
C VAL A 196 -10.36 -21.10 -11.85
N GLN A 197 -11.23 -22.11 -11.88
CA GLN A 197 -10.98 -23.38 -11.20
C GLN A 197 -9.73 -24.08 -11.76
N MET A 198 -9.58 -24.15 -13.10
CA MET A 198 -8.38 -24.69 -13.73
C MET A 198 -7.10 -23.97 -13.28
N VAL A 199 -7.17 -22.65 -13.12
CA VAL A 199 -6.03 -21.85 -12.62
C VAL A 199 -5.74 -22.13 -11.15
N CYS A 200 -6.76 -22.31 -10.31
CA CYS A 200 -6.59 -22.67 -8.90
C CYS A 200 -5.92 -24.04 -8.75
N GLU A 201 -6.38 -25.03 -9.51
CA GLU A 201 -5.79 -26.38 -9.52
C GLU A 201 -4.32 -26.35 -9.97
N TYR A 202 -3.99 -25.56 -11.00
CA TYR A 202 -2.63 -25.43 -11.50
C TYR A 202 -1.68 -24.73 -10.52
N LEU A 203 -2.16 -23.73 -9.78
CA LEU A 203 -1.36 -22.92 -8.85
C LEU A 203 -1.33 -23.48 -7.42
N SER A 204 -2.04 -24.59 -7.18
CA SER A 204 -2.02 -25.32 -5.91
C SER A 204 -0.58 -25.68 -5.52
N PRO A 205 -0.15 -25.45 -4.25
CA PRO A 205 -0.96 -25.18 -3.07
C PRO A 205 -1.15 -23.69 -2.73
N VAL A 206 -0.84 -22.75 -3.64
CA VAL A 206 -0.93 -21.31 -3.36
C VAL A 206 -2.35 -20.82 -3.66
N ALA A 207 -2.95 -20.11 -2.70
CA ALA A 207 -4.30 -19.56 -2.85
C ALA A 207 -4.38 -18.56 -4.02
N VAL A 208 -5.52 -18.57 -4.72
CA VAL A 208 -5.85 -17.60 -5.76
C VAL A 208 -6.97 -16.70 -5.25
N ARG A 209 -6.87 -15.40 -5.53
CA ARG A 209 -7.86 -14.39 -5.18
C ARG A 209 -8.29 -13.59 -6.38
N ILE A 210 -9.58 -13.35 -6.52
CA ILE A 210 -10.12 -12.42 -7.50
C ILE A 210 -10.25 -11.04 -6.84
N ALA A 211 -9.72 -10.01 -7.49
CA ALA A 211 -9.89 -8.63 -7.11
C ALA A 211 -10.83 -7.93 -8.08
N THR A 212 -11.89 -7.31 -7.55
CA THR A 212 -12.80 -6.46 -8.30
C THR A 212 -12.66 -5.02 -7.82
N VAL A 213 -12.90 -4.09 -8.73
CA VAL A 213 -12.82 -2.66 -8.45
C VAL A 213 -14.15 -2.01 -8.79
N GLU A 214 -14.82 -1.43 -7.79
CA GLU A 214 -16.06 -0.69 -7.96
C GLU A 214 -15.92 0.71 -7.37
N ARG A 215 -16.05 1.75 -8.19
CA ARG A 215 -15.97 3.17 -7.75
C ARG A 215 -14.74 3.47 -6.87
N SER A 216 -13.60 2.86 -7.18
CA SER A 216 -12.32 2.94 -6.44
C SER A 216 -12.24 2.12 -5.14
N ALA A 217 -13.29 1.38 -4.78
CA ALA A 217 -13.20 0.35 -3.74
C ALA A 217 -12.65 -0.94 -4.34
N VAL A 218 -11.64 -1.51 -3.68
CA VAL A 218 -11.04 -2.81 -4.06
C VAL A 218 -11.57 -3.87 -3.12
N THR A 219 -12.17 -4.93 -3.68
CA THR A 219 -12.66 -6.08 -2.93
C THR A 219 -12.00 -7.36 -3.42
N PHE A 220 -11.65 -8.25 -2.49
CA PHE A 220 -11.01 -9.53 -2.78
C PHE A 220 -11.94 -10.69 -2.44
N PHE A 221 -12.00 -11.68 -3.33
CA PHE A 221 -12.73 -12.92 -3.16
C PHE A 221 -11.75 -14.09 -3.21
N ASP A 222 -11.80 -14.96 -2.21
CA ASP A 222 -11.00 -16.18 -2.19
C ASP A 222 -11.60 -17.19 -3.18
N CYS A 223 -10.77 -17.71 -4.10
CA CYS A 223 -11.11 -18.83 -4.95
C CYS A 223 -10.73 -20.11 -4.20
N CYS A 224 -11.62 -20.58 -3.35
CA CYS A 224 -11.41 -21.87 -2.70
C CYS A 224 -11.71 -22.99 -3.69
N ASP A 225 -10.81 -23.97 -3.81
CA ASP A 225 -11.21 -25.32 -4.17
C ASP A 225 -12.25 -25.76 -3.14
N GLY A 226 -13.31 -26.47 -3.54
CA GLY A 226 -14.49 -26.81 -2.72
C GLY A 226 -14.25 -27.56 -1.39
N SER A 227 -13.03 -27.68 -0.91
CA SER A 227 -12.67 -28.13 0.42
C SER A 227 -12.30 -26.94 1.33
N SER A 228 -13.17 -26.66 2.30
CA SER A 228 -13.05 -25.68 3.40
C SER A 228 -13.58 -24.28 3.12
N THR A 229 -14.86 -24.12 3.45
CA THR A 229 -15.48 -22.85 3.81
C THR A 229 -14.80 -22.27 5.06
N SER A 230 -13.81 -21.41 4.88
CA SER A 230 -13.50 -20.40 5.88
C SER A 230 -14.11 -19.08 5.39
N LYS A 231 -15.29 -18.74 5.93
CA LYS A 231 -15.78 -17.36 5.91
C LYS A 231 -14.73 -16.49 6.57
N VAL A 232 -13.93 -15.78 5.78
CA VAL A 232 -13.20 -14.63 6.29
C VAL A 232 -14.20 -13.48 6.29
N GLU A 233 -14.83 -13.25 7.44
CA GLU A 233 -15.51 -11.99 7.70
C GLU A 233 -14.48 -10.86 7.56
N ILE A 234 -14.56 -10.12 6.46
CA ILE A 234 -13.92 -8.82 6.33
C ILE A 234 -14.68 -7.91 7.29
N SER A 235 -14.18 -7.83 8.53
CA SER A 235 -14.55 -6.76 9.44
C SER A 235 -14.20 -5.45 8.77
N SER A 236 -15.24 -4.66 8.48
CA SER A 236 -15.13 -3.26 8.10
C SER A 236 -14.27 -2.55 9.15
N ILE A 237 -13.00 -2.30 8.84
CA ILE A 237 -12.22 -1.31 9.57
C ILE A 237 -12.77 0.03 9.13
N ASN A 238 -13.78 0.50 9.89
CA ASN A 238 -14.20 1.88 9.87
C ASN A 238 -12.96 2.75 10.07
N ALA A 239 -12.56 3.46 9.02
CA ALA A 239 -11.67 4.58 9.13
C ALA A 239 -12.37 5.64 10.01
N MET A 240 -12.03 5.68 11.29
CA MET A 240 -12.31 6.82 12.13
C MET A 240 -11.44 7.99 11.64
N CYS A 241 -12.10 9.00 11.08
CA CYS A 241 -11.60 10.37 11.01
C CYS A 241 -11.30 10.94 12.40
#